data_AF-A0A2V6M488-F1
#
_entry.id   AF-A0A2V6M488-F1
#
_cell.length_a   1.000
_cell.length_b   1.000
_cell.length_c   1.000
_cell.angle_alpha   90.00
_cell.angle_beta   90.00
_cell.angle_gamma   90.00
#
_symmetry.space_group_name_H-M   'P 1'
#
loop_
_entity.id
_entity.type
_entity.pdbx_description
1 polymer ?
#
loop_
_entity_poly.entity_id
_entity_poly.type
_entity_poly.pdbx_seq_one_letter_code
_entity_poly.pdbx_strand_id
1 'polypeptide(L)'
;SWWTRYRSSAHNPDLDPDFIFAQAVPTLAVGQHTAIPRTDADLNHPKFVQAMANTAAFHFPTIEQGGNSLYPSMALRATSTEVLRILISIGPTETMHFQTWQDKAGNAPALTAVDPVTGVSVTFPDLSDGGELFQNNLIMPEPCPFLSRNLPRCSIIRPTRTNGVAMGVVKFLTEMGLFIGQPPAFFSFLHQLAREADAARREV
;
A
#
# COMPACT_ATOMS: atom_id res chain seq x y z
N SER A 1 -5.04 1.24 -6.78
CA SER A 1 -3.86 1.99 -6.30
C SER A 1 -4.02 2.37 -4.84
N TRP A 2 -2.93 2.50 -4.07
CA TRP A 2 -2.95 3.16 -2.76
C TRP A 2 -3.02 4.69 -2.91
N TRP A 3 -2.46 5.27 -3.98
CA TRP A 3 -2.39 6.72 -4.17
C TRP A 3 -3.77 7.35 -4.34
N THR A 4 -4.42 7.06 -5.47
CA THR A 4 -5.70 7.65 -5.84
C THR A 4 -6.84 7.18 -4.93
N ARG A 5 -6.65 6.04 -4.26
CA ARG A 5 -7.53 5.62 -3.17
C ARG A 5 -7.66 6.73 -2.16
N TYR A 6 -6.57 7.30 -1.63
CA TYR A 6 -6.63 8.35 -0.59
C TYR A 6 -6.91 9.77 -1.10
N ARG A 7 -6.96 9.96 -2.43
CA ARG A 7 -7.30 11.23 -3.09
C ARG A 7 -8.72 11.29 -3.63
N SER A 8 -9.37 10.14 -3.82
CA SER A 8 -10.72 10.10 -4.37
C SER A 8 -11.74 10.66 -3.39
N SER A 9 -12.44 11.69 -3.85
CA SER A 9 -13.57 12.34 -3.20
C SER A 9 -14.89 11.58 -3.34
N ALA A 10 -14.99 10.72 -4.36
CA ALA A 10 -16.24 10.10 -4.79
C ALA A 10 -16.37 8.62 -4.38
N HIS A 11 -15.24 7.94 -4.11
CA HIS A 11 -15.19 6.50 -3.90
C HIS A 11 -14.55 6.10 -2.58
N ASN A 12 -15.07 5.04 -1.96
CA ASN A 12 -14.50 4.41 -0.78
C ASN A 12 -14.47 2.89 -1.01
N PRO A 13 -13.32 2.19 -0.87
CA PRO A 13 -13.26 0.74 -1.07
C PRO A 13 -14.20 -0.07 -0.18
N ASP A 14 -14.63 0.47 0.97
CA ASP A 14 -15.65 -0.19 1.82
C ASP A 14 -17.06 -0.11 1.22
N LEU A 15 -17.36 0.89 0.38
CA LEU A 15 -18.66 1.10 -0.25
C LEU A 15 -18.67 0.73 -1.74
N ASP A 16 -17.50 0.77 -2.39
CA ASP A 16 -17.28 0.59 -3.82
C ASP A 16 -16.18 -0.49 -4.03
N PRO A 17 -16.40 -1.75 -3.63
CA PRO A 17 -15.36 -2.78 -3.61
C PRO A 17 -14.82 -3.13 -5.01
N ASP A 18 -15.64 -2.93 -6.04
CA ASP A 18 -15.27 -3.22 -7.43
C ASP A 18 -14.68 -2.00 -8.15
N PHE A 19 -14.60 -0.84 -7.49
CA PHE A 19 -14.04 0.37 -8.10
C PHE A 19 -12.52 0.28 -8.21
N ILE A 20 -12.01 0.39 -9.43
CA ILE A 20 -10.59 0.32 -9.73
C ILE A 20 -9.97 1.72 -9.61
N PHE A 21 -9.28 1.95 -8.50
CA PHE A 21 -8.48 3.16 -8.29
C PHE A 21 -7.26 3.22 -9.20
N ALA A 22 -7.21 4.23 -10.08
CA ALA A 22 -6.13 4.45 -11.06
C ALA A 22 -4.74 4.51 -10.41
N GLN A 23 -3.72 3.96 -11.07
CA GLN A 23 -2.34 3.98 -10.57
C GLN A 23 -1.68 5.34 -10.87
N ALA A 24 -0.98 5.91 -9.87
CA ALA A 24 -0.17 7.12 -10.07
C ALA A 24 1.03 6.86 -10.98
N VAL A 25 1.55 5.63 -10.98
CA VAL A 25 2.63 5.19 -11.89
C VAL A 25 2.14 3.92 -12.59
N PRO A 26 1.43 4.03 -13.74
CA PRO A 26 0.81 2.87 -14.39
C PRO A 26 1.80 1.77 -14.79
N THR A 27 2.96 2.14 -15.32
CA THR A 27 3.98 1.16 -15.74
C THR A 27 4.58 0.39 -14.58
N LEU A 28 4.61 0.98 -13.37
CA LEU A 28 5.14 0.33 -12.17
C LEU A 28 4.23 -0.82 -11.68
N ALA A 29 2.95 -0.78 -12.07
CA ALA A 29 1.98 -1.83 -11.74
C ALA A 29 2.02 -3.03 -12.71
N VAL A 30 2.96 -3.06 -13.65
CA VAL A 30 3.04 -4.08 -14.70
C VAL A 30 4.45 -4.66 -14.76
N GLY A 31 4.57 -5.95 -14.45
CA GLY A 31 5.86 -6.65 -14.45
C GLY A 31 6.58 -6.56 -13.10
N GLN A 32 7.87 -6.89 -13.10
CA GLN A 32 8.73 -6.84 -11.93
C GLN A 32 9.78 -5.76 -12.13
N HIS A 33 9.94 -4.89 -11.12
CA HIS A 33 10.87 -3.78 -11.16
C HIS A 33 11.87 -3.90 -10.02
N THR A 34 13.14 -3.71 -10.33
CA THR A 34 14.22 -3.71 -9.34
C THR A 34 14.06 -2.48 -8.43
N ALA A 35 13.93 -2.71 -7.13
CA ALA A 35 13.89 -1.65 -6.11
C ALA A 35 15.19 -1.55 -5.29
N ILE A 36 16.06 -2.56 -5.41
CA ILE A 36 17.35 -2.67 -4.70
C ILE A 36 18.37 -3.18 -5.73
N PRO A 37 19.59 -2.60 -5.80
CA PRO A 37 20.63 -3.09 -6.70
C PRO A 37 20.87 -4.60 -6.53
N ARG A 38 20.92 -5.33 -7.64
CA ARG A 38 21.23 -6.77 -7.64
C ARG A 38 22.71 -7.00 -7.44
N THR A 39 23.52 -6.15 -8.07
CA THR A 39 24.97 -6.08 -7.96
C THR A 39 25.43 -4.64 -8.18
N ASP A 40 26.71 -4.35 -7.95
CA ASP A 40 27.32 -3.05 -8.23
C ASP A 40 27.19 -2.61 -9.70
N ALA A 41 26.98 -3.56 -10.63
CA ALA A 41 26.79 -3.24 -12.04
C ALA A 41 25.54 -2.37 -12.29
N ASP A 42 24.50 -2.52 -11.47
CA ASP A 42 23.28 -1.71 -11.58
C ASP A 42 23.56 -0.22 -11.29
N LEU A 43 24.65 0.09 -10.58
CA LEU A 43 25.05 1.46 -10.24
C LEU A 43 25.71 2.21 -11.41
N ASN A 44 26.08 1.51 -12.49
CA ASN A 44 26.69 2.10 -13.69
C ASN A 44 25.67 2.75 -14.64
N HIS A 45 24.38 2.70 -14.32
CA HIS A 45 23.30 3.19 -15.16
C HIS A 45 22.50 4.28 -14.43
N PRO A 46 22.89 5.57 -14.49
CA PRO A 46 22.32 6.61 -13.63
C PRO A 46 20.78 6.74 -13.70
N LYS A 47 20.20 6.62 -14.90
CA LYS A 47 18.72 6.62 -15.05
C LYS A 47 18.07 5.41 -14.39
N PHE A 48 18.69 4.24 -14.49
CA PHE A 48 18.18 3.03 -13.86
C PHE A 48 18.34 3.08 -12.33
N VAL A 49 19.44 3.65 -11.82
CA VAL A 49 19.61 3.92 -10.39
C VAL A 49 18.47 4.79 -9.86
N GLN A 50 18.13 5.87 -10.56
CA GLN A 50 16.99 6.70 -10.17
C GLN A 50 15.66 5.94 -10.28
N ALA A 51 15.47 5.11 -11.30
CA ALA A 51 14.28 4.25 -11.41
C ALA A 51 14.15 3.27 -10.25
N MET A 52 15.26 2.67 -9.80
CA MET A 52 15.28 1.78 -8.63
C MET A 52 14.91 2.55 -7.36
N ALA A 53 15.49 3.73 -7.15
CA ALA A 53 15.17 4.58 -6.00
C ALA A 53 13.69 5.01 -6.00
N ASN A 54 13.14 5.39 -7.16
CA ASN A 54 11.73 5.73 -7.30
C ASN A 54 10.83 4.51 -7.05
N THR A 55 11.21 3.34 -7.57
CA THR A 55 10.50 2.07 -7.35
C THR A 55 10.44 1.76 -5.85
N ALA A 56 11.56 1.87 -5.14
CA ALA A 56 11.62 1.71 -3.69
C ALA A 56 10.72 2.73 -2.97
N ALA A 57 10.80 4.01 -3.34
CA ALA A 57 9.98 5.07 -2.75
C ALA A 57 8.47 4.83 -2.91
N PHE A 58 8.03 4.24 -4.03
CA PHE A 58 6.63 3.84 -4.23
C PHE A 58 6.27 2.51 -3.55
N HIS A 59 7.23 1.65 -3.28
CA HIS A 59 7.01 0.37 -2.60
C HIS A 59 6.66 0.56 -1.12
N PHE A 60 7.40 1.39 -0.38
CA PHE A 60 7.13 1.66 1.04
C PHE A 60 5.68 2.03 1.37
N PRO A 61 5.07 3.08 0.77
CA PRO A 61 3.69 3.45 1.10
C PRO A 61 2.68 2.36 0.68
N THR A 62 3.04 1.49 -0.27
CA THR A 62 2.21 0.34 -0.63
C THR A 62 2.08 -0.66 0.54
N ILE A 63 3.17 -0.89 1.28
CA ILE A 63 3.20 -1.76 2.48
C ILE A 63 2.53 -1.09 3.67
N GLU A 64 2.92 0.16 3.97
CA GLU A 64 2.41 0.92 5.11
C GLU A 64 0.90 1.15 5.02
N GLN A 65 0.37 1.32 3.79
CA GLN A 65 -1.07 1.36 3.57
C GLN A 65 -1.77 0.09 4.08
N GLY A 66 -1.14 -1.07 3.89
CA GLY A 66 -1.64 -2.35 4.39
C GLY A 66 -1.71 -2.37 5.92
N GLY A 67 -0.64 -1.93 6.59
CA GLY A 67 -0.60 -1.78 8.05
C GLY A 67 -1.68 -0.83 8.56
N ASN A 68 -1.79 0.35 7.94
CA ASN A 68 -2.78 1.36 8.26
C ASN A 68 -4.23 0.81 8.32
N SER A 69 -4.60 -0.11 7.42
CA SER A 69 -5.92 -0.78 7.46
C SER A 69 -5.96 -2.02 8.36
N LEU A 70 -4.88 -2.81 8.43
CA LEU A 70 -4.84 -4.09 9.15
C LEU A 70 -4.98 -3.90 10.66
N TYR A 71 -4.17 -3.03 11.26
CA TYR A 71 -4.14 -2.83 12.71
C TYR A 71 -5.49 -2.40 13.30
N PRO A 72 -6.16 -1.34 12.81
CA PRO A 72 -7.48 -0.96 13.32
C PRO A 72 -8.53 -2.03 13.06
N SER A 73 -8.45 -2.73 11.91
CA SER A 73 -9.39 -3.81 11.60
C SER A 73 -9.27 -4.99 12.58
N MET A 74 -8.04 -5.35 12.93
CA MET A 74 -7.75 -6.40 13.91
C MET A 74 -8.07 -5.97 15.34
N ALA A 75 -7.90 -4.68 15.68
CA ALA A 75 -8.22 -4.14 17.00
C ALA A 75 -9.69 -4.33 17.36
N LEU A 76 -10.59 -4.28 16.36
CA LEU A 76 -12.02 -4.54 16.55
C LEU A 76 -12.34 -6.00 16.88
N ARG A 77 -11.38 -6.93 16.69
CA ARG A 77 -11.54 -8.38 16.87
C ARG A 77 -10.74 -8.93 18.05
N ALA A 78 -9.81 -8.15 18.59
CA ALA A 78 -8.97 -8.57 19.70
C ALA A 78 -9.79 -8.77 20.99
N THR A 79 -9.56 -9.90 21.67
CA THR A 79 -10.13 -10.24 22.98
C THR A 79 -9.20 -9.80 24.11
N SER A 80 -7.92 -10.17 23.98
CA SER A 80 -6.88 -9.81 24.94
C SER A 80 -6.66 -8.30 24.94
N THR A 81 -6.72 -7.70 26.13
CA THR A 81 -6.41 -6.28 26.33
C THR A 81 -4.94 -5.98 26.02
N GLU A 82 -4.04 -6.94 26.22
CA GLU A 82 -2.64 -6.84 25.83
C GLU A 82 -2.49 -6.80 24.29
N VAL A 83 -3.19 -7.69 23.58
CA VAL A 83 -3.20 -7.68 22.11
C VAL A 83 -3.82 -6.40 21.58
N LEU A 84 -4.94 -5.94 22.16
CA LEU A 84 -5.55 -4.67 21.79
C LEU A 84 -4.55 -3.51 22.00
N ARG A 85 -3.85 -3.48 23.13
CA ARG A 85 -2.81 -2.47 23.43
C ARG A 85 -1.71 -2.49 22.37
N ILE A 86 -1.25 -3.66 21.94
CA ILE A 86 -0.27 -3.79 20.85
C ILE A 86 -0.82 -3.19 19.56
N LEU A 87 -2.03 -3.59 19.14
CA LEU A 87 -2.62 -3.17 17.88
C LEU A 87 -2.84 -1.65 17.81
N ILE A 88 -3.36 -1.04 18.88
CA ILE A 88 -3.60 0.40 18.94
C ILE A 88 -2.33 1.23 19.18
N SER A 89 -1.22 0.59 19.58
CA SER A 89 0.08 1.28 19.71
C SER A 89 0.87 1.25 18.40
N ILE A 90 0.80 0.15 17.65
CA ILE A 90 1.50 0.02 16.36
C ILE A 90 0.72 0.70 15.23
N GLY A 91 -0.61 0.52 15.17
CA GLY A 91 -1.43 1.04 14.06
C GLY A 91 -1.25 2.54 13.76
N PRO A 92 -1.23 3.44 14.76
CA PRO A 92 -0.95 4.85 14.52
C PRO A 92 0.44 5.12 13.94
N THR A 93 1.45 4.32 14.31
CA THR A 93 2.80 4.43 13.78
C THR A 93 2.85 4.11 12.29
N GLU A 94 2.20 3.03 11.87
CA GLU A 94 2.07 2.66 10.44
C GLU A 94 1.29 3.73 9.66
N THR A 95 0.32 4.38 10.29
CA THR A 95 -0.41 5.51 9.69
C THR A 95 0.53 6.68 9.41
N MET A 96 1.39 7.04 10.38
CA MET A 96 2.39 8.10 10.24
C MET A 96 3.45 7.75 9.19
N HIS A 97 3.89 6.48 9.15
CA HIS A 97 4.80 5.98 8.14
C HIS A 97 4.19 6.07 6.74
N PHE A 98 2.95 5.61 6.56
CA PHE A 98 2.24 5.72 5.29
C PHE A 98 2.19 7.16 4.80
N GLN A 99 1.79 8.10 5.65
CA GLN A 99 1.73 9.52 5.30
C GLN A 99 3.09 10.07 4.89
N THR A 100 4.14 9.76 5.66
CA THR A 100 5.51 10.22 5.39
C THR A 100 5.99 9.67 4.05
N TRP A 101 5.82 8.38 3.80
CA TRP A 101 6.26 7.74 2.56
C TRP A 101 5.42 8.14 1.35
N GLN A 102 4.11 8.37 1.52
CA GLN A 102 3.24 8.91 0.48
C GLN A 102 3.73 10.28 -0.01
N ASP A 103 4.09 11.16 0.92
CA ASP A 103 4.64 12.48 0.63
C ASP A 103 6.00 12.37 -0.09
N LYS A 104 6.89 11.49 0.37
CA LYS A 104 8.17 11.23 -0.30
C LYS A 104 8.01 10.66 -1.70
N ALA A 105 7.12 9.70 -1.90
CA ALA A 105 6.84 9.12 -3.21
C ALA A 105 6.34 10.17 -4.21
N GLY A 106 5.57 11.16 -3.73
CA GLY A 106 5.09 12.28 -4.56
C GLY A 106 6.19 13.18 -5.12
N ASN A 107 7.39 13.13 -4.55
CA ASN A 107 8.55 13.91 -4.96
C ASN A 107 9.54 13.10 -5.82
N ALA A 108 9.18 11.87 -6.20
CA ALA A 108 10.00 11.07 -7.11
C ALA A 108 10.13 11.79 -8.47
N PRO A 109 11.36 12.02 -8.98
CA PRO A 109 11.55 12.72 -10.25
C PRO A 109 10.94 11.92 -11.41
N ALA A 110 10.35 12.64 -12.37
CA ALA A 110 9.85 12.05 -13.59
C ALA A 110 11.00 11.49 -14.43
N LEU A 111 10.87 10.26 -14.90
CA LEU A 111 11.85 9.63 -15.80
C LEU A 111 11.28 8.37 -16.46
N THR A 112 11.88 8.00 -17.59
CA THR A 112 11.76 6.66 -18.16
C THR A 112 13.12 5.98 -18.14
N ALA A 113 13.15 4.73 -17.68
CA ALA A 113 14.34 3.88 -17.69
C ALA A 113 13.98 2.46 -18.14
N VAL A 114 14.96 1.78 -18.72
CA VAL A 114 14.90 0.37 -19.05
C VAL A 114 15.93 -0.34 -18.19
N ASP A 115 15.52 -1.43 -17.55
CA ASP A 115 16.42 -2.31 -16.82
C ASP A 115 17.40 -2.96 -17.81
N PRO A 116 18.72 -2.75 -17.65
CA PRO A 116 19.73 -3.29 -18.58
C PRO A 116 19.84 -4.82 -18.56
N VAL A 117 19.32 -5.49 -17.53
CA VAL A 117 19.37 -6.95 -17.38
C VAL A 117 18.08 -7.60 -17.87
N THR A 118 16.92 -7.07 -17.48
CA THR A 118 15.61 -7.69 -17.80
C THR A 118 14.94 -7.10 -19.03
N GLY A 119 15.35 -5.92 -19.47
CA GLY A 119 14.69 -5.17 -20.55
C GLY A 119 13.35 -4.56 -20.16
N VAL A 120 12.91 -4.68 -18.90
CA VAL A 120 11.66 -4.08 -18.42
C VAL A 120 11.78 -2.57 -18.38
N SER A 121 10.81 -1.87 -18.97
CA SER A 121 10.73 -0.41 -18.94
C SER A 121 9.81 0.07 -17.83
N VAL A 122 10.20 1.15 -17.14
CA VAL A 122 9.35 1.86 -16.17
C VAL A 122 9.38 3.36 -16.44
N THR A 123 8.22 4.00 -16.36
CA THR A 123 8.03 5.44 -16.51
C THR A 123 7.37 6.00 -15.27
N PHE A 124 8.09 6.88 -14.57
CA PHE A 124 7.55 7.73 -13.52
C PHE A 124 7.07 9.04 -14.17
N PRO A 125 5.76 9.34 -14.18
CA PRO A 125 5.24 10.58 -14.73
C PRO A 125 5.56 11.76 -13.82
N ASP A 126 5.45 12.97 -14.36
CA ASP A 126 5.36 14.17 -13.54
C ASP A 126 3.96 14.23 -12.90
N LEU A 127 3.89 14.09 -11.59
CA LEU A 127 2.63 14.10 -10.84
C LEU A 127 2.05 15.51 -10.68
N SER A 128 2.83 16.56 -10.90
CA SER A 128 2.37 17.95 -10.76
C SER A 128 1.37 18.37 -11.84
N ASP A 129 1.34 17.68 -12.99
CA ASP A 129 0.43 17.95 -14.12
C ASP A 129 -0.74 16.95 -14.20
N GLY A 130 -0.88 16.05 -13.22
CA GLY A 130 -1.92 15.02 -13.22
C GLY A 130 -3.30 15.49 -12.74
N GLY A 131 -3.43 16.74 -12.29
CA GLY A 131 -4.62 17.26 -11.64
C GLY A 131 -4.79 16.79 -10.19
N GLU A 132 -5.90 17.18 -9.55
CA GLU A 132 -6.13 17.03 -8.10
C GLU A 132 -5.94 15.59 -7.59
N LEU A 133 -6.34 14.60 -8.38
CA LEU A 133 -6.24 13.18 -7.99
C LEU A 133 -4.78 12.69 -7.87
N PHE A 134 -3.85 13.30 -8.59
CA PHE A 134 -2.44 12.91 -8.63
C PHE A 134 -1.52 13.94 -7.97
N GLN A 135 -2.06 15.09 -7.57
CA GLN A 135 -1.35 16.17 -6.90
C GLN A 135 -0.48 15.63 -5.75
N ASN A 136 0.82 15.93 -5.82
CA ASN A 136 1.79 15.60 -4.79
C ASN A 136 1.75 16.61 -3.63
N ASN A 137 2.48 16.31 -2.55
CA ASN A 137 2.61 17.18 -1.36
C ASN A 137 1.29 17.49 -0.63
N LEU A 138 0.31 16.58 -0.73
CA LEU A 138 -0.96 16.63 0.01
C LEU A 138 -0.96 15.52 1.08
N ILE A 139 -0.27 15.70 2.20
CA ILE A 139 -0.06 14.58 3.15
C ILE A 139 -1.35 14.02 3.80
N MET A 140 -2.42 14.82 3.85
CA MET A 140 -3.69 14.41 4.45
C MET A 140 -4.60 13.72 3.41
N PRO A 141 -5.39 12.71 3.82
CA PRO A 141 -6.34 12.07 2.93
C PRO A 141 -7.55 12.97 2.64
N GLU A 142 -8.02 12.94 1.40
CA GLU A 142 -9.22 13.69 1.01
C GLU A 142 -10.48 13.10 1.65
N PRO A 143 -11.46 13.92 2.07
CA PRO A 143 -12.75 13.44 2.52
C PRO A 143 -13.43 12.59 1.45
N CYS A 144 -13.99 11.44 1.82
CA CYS A 144 -14.67 10.52 0.90
C CYS A 144 -16.03 10.10 1.47
N PRO A 145 -16.88 9.36 0.72
CA PRO A 145 -18.06 8.72 1.31
C PRO A 145 -17.64 7.93 2.56
N PHE A 146 -18.24 8.22 3.71
CA PHE A 146 -17.80 7.69 5.00
C PHE A 146 -18.25 6.22 5.18
N LEU A 147 -18.81 5.82 6.32
CA LEU A 147 -19.31 4.45 6.54
C LEU A 147 -20.65 4.19 5.82
N SER A 148 -21.30 5.25 5.37
CA SER A 148 -22.55 5.24 4.60
C SER A 148 -22.64 6.53 3.81
N ARG A 149 -23.29 6.49 2.63
CA ARG A 149 -23.55 7.69 1.81
C ARG A 149 -24.55 8.66 2.47
N ASN A 150 -25.23 8.23 3.54
CA ASN A 150 -26.12 9.07 4.33
C ASN A 150 -25.39 9.91 5.40
N LEU A 151 -24.10 9.66 5.62
CA LEU A 151 -23.27 10.44 6.52
C LEU A 151 -22.46 11.48 5.72
N PRO A 152 -22.10 12.63 6.33
CA PRO A 152 -21.19 13.57 5.72
C PRO A 152 -19.87 12.91 5.31
N ARG A 153 -19.26 13.42 4.23
CA ARG A 153 -17.94 12.97 3.78
C ARG A 153 -16.91 13.20 4.88
N CYS A 154 -16.02 12.23 5.08
CA CYS A 154 -15.04 12.23 6.15
C CYS A 154 -13.68 11.75 5.63
N SER A 155 -12.60 12.31 6.19
CA SER A 155 -11.24 11.84 5.93
C SER A 155 -10.94 10.66 6.86
N ILE A 156 -10.71 9.49 6.28
CA ILE A 156 -10.57 8.23 7.02
C ILE A 156 -9.49 7.34 6.41
N ILE A 157 -8.98 6.42 7.24
CA ILE A 157 -8.28 5.22 6.80
C ILE A 157 -9.24 4.40 5.92
N ARG A 158 -8.75 3.82 4.82
CA ARG A 158 -9.60 3.02 3.92
C ARG A 158 -8.84 1.88 3.24
N PRO A 159 -9.37 0.64 3.25
CA PRO A 159 -10.64 0.23 3.89
C PRO A 159 -10.58 0.18 5.42
N THR A 160 -11.75 0.20 6.05
CA THR A 160 -11.99 -0.02 7.48
C THR A 160 -12.76 -1.33 7.75
N ARG A 161 -13.30 -1.97 6.71
CA ARG A 161 -14.01 -3.24 6.84
C ARG A 161 -13.05 -4.35 7.28
N THR A 162 -13.46 -5.09 8.31
CA THR A 162 -12.58 -6.02 9.03
C THR A 162 -12.55 -7.44 8.50
N ASN A 163 -13.60 -7.86 7.77
CA ASN A 163 -13.76 -9.25 7.37
C ASN A 163 -12.74 -9.64 6.29
N GLY A 164 -11.93 -10.67 6.57
CA GLY A 164 -10.95 -11.19 5.63
C GLY A 164 -9.70 -10.33 5.48
N VAL A 165 -9.47 -9.38 6.40
CA VAL A 165 -8.36 -8.41 6.29
C VAL A 165 -7.00 -9.10 6.34
N ALA A 166 -6.83 -10.10 7.21
CA ALA A 166 -5.55 -10.78 7.36
C ALA A 166 -5.23 -11.64 6.14
N MET A 167 -6.22 -12.40 5.64
CA MET A 167 -6.09 -13.15 4.39
C MET A 167 -5.87 -12.23 3.19
N GLY A 168 -6.55 -11.07 3.17
CA GLY A 168 -6.36 -10.02 2.16
C GLY A 168 -4.93 -9.51 2.12
N VAL A 169 -4.32 -9.26 3.28
CA VAL A 169 -2.91 -8.86 3.39
C VAL A 169 -1.97 -9.95 2.88
N VAL A 170 -2.15 -11.22 3.28
CA VAL A 170 -1.30 -12.31 2.78
C VAL A 170 -1.38 -12.44 1.26
N LYS A 171 -2.60 -12.38 0.70
CA LYS A 171 -2.82 -12.38 -0.75
C LYS A 171 -2.10 -11.21 -1.41
N PHE A 172 -2.33 -10.00 -0.90
CA PHE A 172 -1.75 -8.78 -1.44
C PHE A 172 -0.21 -8.79 -1.44
N LEU A 173 0.42 -9.11 -0.31
CA LEU A 173 1.88 -9.16 -0.16
C LEU A 173 2.51 -10.26 -1.04
N THR A 174 1.79 -11.37 -1.25
CA THR A 174 2.22 -12.44 -2.15
C THR A 174 2.13 -12.01 -3.61
N GLU A 175 1.01 -11.40 -4.03
CA GLU A 175 0.77 -10.95 -5.41
C GLU A 175 1.72 -9.83 -5.84
N MET A 176 2.14 -8.96 -4.91
CA MET A 176 3.16 -7.93 -5.19
C MET A 176 4.60 -8.47 -5.22
N GLY A 177 4.79 -9.78 -5.00
CA GLY A 177 6.10 -10.43 -5.08
C GLY A 177 7.01 -10.24 -3.87
N LEU A 178 6.49 -9.75 -2.73
CA LEU A 178 7.31 -9.50 -1.53
C LEU A 178 8.02 -10.76 -1.01
N PHE A 179 7.39 -11.92 -1.20
CA PHE A 179 7.87 -13.21 -0.71
C PHE A 179 8.46 -14.10 -1.80
N ILE A 180 8.87 -13.54 -2.95
CA ILE A 180 9.55 -14.32 -4.00
C ILE A 180 10.79 -15.02 -3.41
N GLY A 181 10.93 -16.31 -3.70
CA GLY A 181 12.03 -17.15 -3.21
C GLY A 181 11.77 -17.84 -1.88
N GLN A 182 10.66 -17.54 -1.18
CA GLN A 182 10.28 -18.26 0.04
C GLN A 182 9.76 -19.67 -0.25
N PRO A 183 9.99 -20.67 0.64
CA PRO A 183 9.55 -22.05 0.42
C PRO A 183 8.04 -22.21 0.63
N PRO A 184 7.40 -23.27 0.10
CA PRO A 184 5.96 -23.53 0.29
C PRO A 184 5.53 -23.55 1.77
N ALA A 185 6.38 -24.04 2.68
CA ALA A 185 6.10 -24.07 4.11
C ALA A 185 5.89 -22.67 4.72
N PHE A 186 6.58 -21.64 4.20
CA PHE A 186 6.41 -20.25 4.62
C PHE A 186 4.99 -19.76 4.30
N PHE A 187 4.51 -20.01 3.09
CA PHE A 187 3.15 -19.63 2.67
C PHE A 187 2.08 -20.40 3.45
N SER A 188 2.28 -21.69 3.69
CA SER A 188 1.38 -22.49 4.53
C SER A 188 1.24 -21.88 5.93
N PHE A 189 2.35 -21.46 6.53
CA PHE A 189 2.36 -20.82 7.84
C PHE A 189 1.68 -19.45 7.82
N LEU A 190 2.01 -18.57 6.86
CA LEU A 190 1.34 -17.26 6.73
C LEU A 190 -0.17 -17.39 6.54
N HIS A 191 -0.61 -18.32 5.69
CA HIS A 191 -2.04 -18.57 5.50
C HIS A 191 -2.71 -19.12 6.75
N GLN A 192 -2.02 -19.95 7.55
CA GLN A 192 -2.56 -20.39 8.83
C GLN A 192 -2.74 -19.22 9.80
N LEU A 193 -1.71 -18.39 10.00
CA LEU A 193 -1.79 -17.21 10.85
C LEU A 193 -2.92 -16.27 10.44
N ALA A 194 -3.04 -16.00 9.13
CA ALA A 194 -4.08 -15.13 8.60
C ALA A 194 -5.49 -15.70 8.80
N ARG A 195 -5.70 -17.01 8.62
CA ARG A 195 -6.99 -17.66 8.89
C ARG A 195 -7.37 -17.56 10.36
N GLU A 196 -6.41 -17.80 11.27
CA GLU A 196 -6.65 -17.72 12.71
C GLU A 196 -6.96 -16.28 13.14
N ALA A 197 -6.20 -15.31 12.61
CA ALA A 197 -6.45 -13.88 12.82
C ALA A 197 -7.85 -13.46 12.31
N ASP A 198 -8.25 -13.87 11.11
CA ASP A 198 -9.57 -13.60 10.57
C ASP A 198 -10.70 -14.39 11.28
N ALA A 199 -10.39 -15.49 11.97
CA ALA A 199 -11.36 -16.23 12.78
C ALA A 199 -11.56 -15.61 14.17
N ALA A 200 -10.65 -14.72 14.60
CA ALA A 200 -10.73 -14.06 15.90
C ALA A 200 -12.04 -13.26 16.03
N ARG A 201 -12.65 -13.36 17.21
CA ARG A 201 -13.88 -12.67 17.59
C ARG A 201 -13.67 -12.00 18.92
N ARG A 202 -14.20 -10.79 19.06
CA ARG A 202 -14.27 -10.13 20.35
C ARG A 202 -15.19 -10.92 21.28
N GLU A 203 -14.71 -11.24 22.47
CA GLU A 203 -15.50 -11.80 23.56
C GLU A 203 -16.37 -10.66 24.12
N VAL A 204 -17.64 -10.96 24.34
CA VAL A 204 -18.63 -10.02 24.89
C VAL A 204 -18.57 -10.04 26.41
#